data_AF-A0A8J6IU99-F1
#
_entry.id   AF-A0A8J6IU99-F1
#
_cell.length_a   1.000
_cell.length_b   1.000
_cell.length_c   1.000
_cell.angle_alpha   90.00
_cell.angle_beta   90.00
_cell.angle_gamma   90.00
#
_symmetry.space_group_name_H-M   'P 1'
#
loop_
_entity.id
_entity.type
_entity.pdbx_description
1 polymer ?
#
loop_
_entity_poly.entity_id
_entity_poly.type
_entity_poly.pdbx_seq_one_letter_code
_entity_poly.pdbx_strand_id
1 'polypeptide(L)'
;MKKYLSILFLLLSFNSYANESIFTNIKPLQVMDFLHSGIPNKVPALYVWDKKGQPQYFHSGNGFDKIPKNINLESAIPNTTQSGFIFLKKYLTSNKLWNKNKNNVVFVIFDKSVGNCQSCDTAQNTFSHSNPFSSADYNLIKLVIVQ
;
A
#
# COMPACT_ATOMS: atom_id res chain seq x y z
N MET A 1 15.34 -63.00 -2.58
CA MET A 1 16.52 -62.09 -2.60
C MET A 1 16.13 -60.78 -3.25
N LYS A 2 16.62 -59.66 -2.68
CA LYS A 2 16.56 -58.26 -3.15
C LYS A 2 15.21 -57.57 -2.93
N LYS A 3 15.00 -56.91 -1.78
CA LYS A 3 15.53 -55.61 -1.30
C LYS A 3 14.67 -54.43 -1.79
N TYR A 4 13.94 -53.87 -0.83
CA TYR A 4 13.58 -52.47 -0.59
C TYR A 4 13.69 -51.48 -1.76
N LEU A 5 12.58 -50.78 -2.03
CA LEU A 5 12.64 -49.32 -2.15
C LEU A 5 11.30 -48.72 -1.72
N SER A 6 11.18 -48.52 -0.41
CA SER A 6 10.22 -47.59 0.17
C SER A 6 10.67 -46.19 -0.23
N ILE A 7 10.05 -45.61 -1.27
CA ILE A 7 10.23 -44.19 -1.57
C ILE A 7 9.14 -43.45 -0.82
N LEU A 8 9.50 -43.11 0.42
CA LEU A 8 8.90 -42.05 1.21
C LEU A 8 9.00 -40.76 0.39
N PHE A 9 7.93 -40.40 -0.34
CA PHE A 9 7.80 -39.05 -0.89
C PHE A 9 7.52 -38.11 0.28
N LEU A 10 8.62 -37.63 0.88
CA LEU A 10 8.67 -36.38 1.62
C LEU A 10 8.21 -35.29 0.67
N LEU A 11 6.89 -35.02 0.65
CA LEU A 11 6.36 -33.76 0.18
C LEU A 11 6.91 -32.71 1.14
N LEU A 12 8.04 -32.14 0.73
CA LEU A 12 8.56 -30.88 1.22
C LEU A 12 7.39 -29.91 1.25
N SER A 13 6.86 -29.69 2.45
CA SER A 13 6.13 -28.48 2.79
C SER A 13 7.11 -27.33 2.57
N PHE A 14 7.19 -26.85 1.34
CA PHE A 14 7.61 -25.49 1.06
C PHE A 14 6.62 -24.62 1.81
N ASN A 15 6.92 -24.36 3.08
CA ASN A 15 6.45 -23.17 3.75
C ASN A 15 7.14 -22.02 3.02
N SER A 16 6.66 -21.71 1.83
CA SER A 16 6.74 -20.37 1.30
C SER A 16 6.04 -19.53 2.36
N TYR A 17 6.82 -18.92 3.26
CA TYR A 17 6.36 -17.80 4.05
C TYR A 17 6.06 -16.68 3.04
N ALA A 18 4.93 -16.82 2.33
CA ALA A 18 4.29 -15.71 1.69
C ALA A 18 3.95 -14.80 2.87
N ASN A 19 4.72 -13.72 3.04
CA ASN A 19 4.34 -12.66 3.95
C ASN A 19 2.91 -12.26 3.55
N GLU A 20 1.94 -12.64 4.39
CA GLU A 20 0.55 -12.26 4.17
C GLU A 20 0.53 -10.75 3.98
N SER A 21 -0.04 -10.31 2.85
CA SER A 21 -0.06 -8.88 2.57
C SER A 21 -0.91 -8.21 3.63
N ILE A 22 -0.33 -7.26 4.35
CA ILE A 22 -1.06 -6.43 5.33
C ILE A 22 -2.15 -5.58 4.67
N PHE A 23 -2.12 -5.44 3.35
CA PHE A 23 -3.15 -4.74 2.59
C PHE A 23 -4.37 -5.63 2.38
N THR A 24 -5.51 -5.18 2.89
CA THR A 24 -6.80 -5.85 2.68
C THR A 24 -7.24 -5.78 1.23
N ASN A 25 -6.75 -4.79 0.49
CA ASN A 25 -7.06 -4.60 -0.92
C ASN A 25 -5.82 -4.18 -1.70
N ILE A 26 -5.56 -4.85 -2.82
CA ILE A 26 -4.53 -4.48 -3.79
C ILE A 26 -5.23 -4.21 -5.12
N LYS A 27 -5.07 -3.01 -5.68
CA LYS A 27 -5.71 -2.63 -6.94
C LYS A 27 -4.75 -1.94 -7.90
N PRO A 28 -4.82 -2.27 -9.20
CA PRO A 28 -4.09 -1.52 -10.21
C PRO A 28 -4.67 -0.11 -10.36
N LEU A 29 -3.83 0.83 -10.76
CA LEU A 29 -4.18 2.15 -11.28
C LEU A 29 -3.40 2.33 -12.57
N GLN A 30 -4.08 2.64 -13.68
CA GLN A 30 -3.40 2.82 -14.96
C GLN A 30 -2.49 4.06 -14.89
N VAL A 31 -1.30 4.00 -15.51
CA VAL A 31 -0.34 5.11 -15.47
C VAL A 31 -0.94 6.39 -16.03
N MET A 32 -1.80 6.30 -17.04
CA MET A 32 -2.51 7.45 -17.60
C MET A 32 -3.50 8.06 -16.61
N ASP A 33 -4.19 7.25 -15.81
CA ASP A 33 -5.07 7.76 -14.75
C ASP A 33 -4.24 8.42 -13.64
N PHE A 34 -3.09 7.83 -13.29
CA PHE A 34 -2.15 8.41 -12.33
C PHE A 34 -1.62 9.78 -12.80
N LEU A 35 -1.19 9.91 -14.04
CA LEU A 35 -0.66 11.18 -14.57
C LEU A 35 -1.71 12.31 -14.56
N HIS A 36 -3.01 11.97 -14.73
CA HIS A 36 -4.11 12.93 -14.69
C HIS A 36 -4.78 13.07 -13.31
N SER A 37 -4.33 12.31 -12.31
CA SER A 37 -4.96 12.26 -10.99
C SER A 37 -4.64 13.46 -10.09
N GLY A 38 -3.58 14.19 -10.39
CA GLY A 38 -3.01 15.18 -9.48
C GLY A 38 -2.40 14.58 -8.21
N ILE A 39 -2.17 13.25 -8.17
CA ILE A 39 -1.24 12.61 -7.23
C ILE A 39 0.17 13.12 -7.58
N PRO A 40 0.96 13.64 -6.61
CA PRO A 40 2.33 14.05 -6.89
C PRO A 40 3.12 12.88 -7.47
N ASN A 41 3.91 13.15 -8.52
CA ASN A 41 4.80 12.17 -9.13
C ASN A 41 6.04 11.93 -8.25
N LYS A 42 5.79 11.46 -7.02
CA LYS A 42 6.78 11.18 -5.99
C LYS A 42 6.36 9.91 -5.25
N VAL A 43 6.32 8.82 -5.99
CA VAL A 43 5.94 7.49 -5.50
C VAL A 43 7.20 6.76 -5.02
N PRO A 44 7.17 5.94 -3.94
CA PRO A 44 6.01 5.51 -3.16
C PRO A 44 5.35 6.66 -2.40
N ALA A 45 4.04 6.59 -2.20
CA ALA A 45 3.29 7.60 -1.48
C ALA A 45 2.27 6.97 -0.52
N LEU A 46 2.02 7.63 0.60
CA LEU A 46 1.12 7.19 1.64
C LEU A 46 0.13 8.31 1.95
N TYR A 47 -1.15 8.00 1.86
CA TYR A 47 -2.25 8.90 2.15
C TYR A 47 -3.09 8.32 3.28
N VAL A 48 -3.47 9.16 4.23
CA VAL A 48 -4.30 8.74 5.36
C VAL A 48 -5.47 9.69 5.51
N TRP A 49 -6.66 9.11 5.69
CA TRP A 49 -7.87 9.82 6.05
C TRP A 49 -8.41 9.31 7.37
N ASP A 50 -9.07 10.19 8.10
CA ASP A 50 -9.93 9.77 9.21
C ASP A 50 -11.22 9.09 8.70
N LYS A 51 -11.99 8.52 9.63
CA LYS A 51 -13.31 7.94 9.35
C LYS A 51 -14.34 8.94 8.79
N LYS A 52 -14.16 10.25 8.99
CA LYS A 52 -14.99 11.30 8.39
C LYS A 52 -14.57 11.59 6.94
N GLY A 53 -13.48 10.97 6.48
CA GLY A 53 -12.92 11.15 5.16
C GLY A 53 -12.19 12.48 4.98
N GLN A 54 -11.66 13.05 6.06
CA GLN A 54 -10.78 14.20 6.05
C GLN A 54 -9.32 13.74 5.89
N PRO A 55 -8.52 14.34 5.01
CA PRO A 55 -7.08 14.11 4.93
C PRO A 55 -6.40 14.34 6.29
N GLN A 56 -5.54 13.42 6.73
CA GLN A 56 -4.84 13.50 8.03
C GLN A 56 -3.34 13.40 7.90
N TYR A 57 -2.83 12.67 6.89
CA TYR A 57 -1.40 12.52 6.70
C TYR A 57 -1.02 12.20 5.26
N PHE A 58 0.11 12.75 4.83
CA PHE A 58 0.73 12.47 3.56
C PHE A 58 2.24 12.27 3.72
N HIS A 59 2.78 11.25 3.06
CA HIS A 59 4.22 11.03 2.93
C HIS A 59 4.54 10.49 1.53
N SER A 60 5.71 10.86 0.98
CA SER A 60 6.06 10.51 -0.40
C SER A 60 7.56 10.47 -0.67
N GLY A 61 7.94 9.58 -1.60
CA GLY A 61 9.31 9.37 -2.06
C GLY A 61 10.14 8.55 -1.09
N ASN A 62 11.36 9.01 -0.82
CA ASN A 62 12.29 8.34 0.10
C ASN A 62 11.93 8.71 1.56
N GLY A 63 12.24 7.83 2.51
CA GLY A 63 12.06 8.12 3.95
C GLY A 63 10.94 7.35 4.65
N PHE A 64 10.44 6.27 4.04
CA PHE A 64 9.39 5.43 4.64
C PHE A 64 9.84 4.72 5.93
N ASP A 65 11.15 4.61 6.18
CA ASP A 65 11.76 4.23 7.46
C ASP A 65 11.42 5.18 8.61
N LYS A 66 10.92 6.38 8.31
CA LYS A 66 10.60 7.45 9.27
C LYS A 66 9.10 7.70 9.41
N ILE A 67 8.23 6.82 8.91
CA ILE A 67 6.78 6.96 9.16
C ILE A 67 6.57 6.90 10.68
N PRO A 68 6.02 7.96 11.29
CA PRO A 68 5.87 8.01 12.72
C PRO A 68 4.87 6.94 13.16
N LYS A 69 5.20 6.22 14.24
CA LYS A 69 4.31 5.22 14.85
C LYS A 69 2.98 5.82 15.31
N ASN A 70 3.02 7.10 15.67
CA ASN A 70 1.84 7.89 15.98
C ASN A 70 1.74 9.02 14.96
N ILE A 71 0.80 8.91 14.03
CA ILE A 71 0.53 9.96 13.06
C ILE A 71 -0.12 11.12 13.80
N ASN A 72 0.65 12.20 13.99
CA ASN A 72 0.14 13.42 14.59
C ASN A 72 -0.68 14.19 13.54
N LEU A 73 -1.99 14.31 13.83
CA LEU A 73 -3.04 14.87 12.97
C LEU A 73 -2.94 16.40 12.80
N GLU A 74 -1.98 17.04 13.46
CA GLU A 74 -1.78 18.50 13.44
C GLU A 74 -0.87 19.00 12.31
N SER A 75 -0.29 18.09 11.52
CA SER A 75 0.57 18.48 10.39
C SER A 75 -0.29 18.99 9.23
N ALA A 76 -0.12 20.25 8.83
CA ALA A 76 -0.83 20.79 7.67
C ALA A 76 -0.51 19.97 6.40
N ILE A 77 -1.57 19.43 5.77
CA ILE A 77 -1.44 18.74 4.49
C ILE A 77 -1.06 19.76 3.42
N PRO A 78 0.06 19.58 2.69
CA PRO A 78 0.48 20.54 1.68
C PRO A 78 -0.61 20.71 0.62
N ASN A 79 -0.93 21.96 0.25
CA ASN A 79 -1.96 22.27 -0.75
C ASN A 79 -1.74 21.53 -2.07
N THR A 80 -0.49 21.33 -2.46
CA THR A 80 -0.07 20.58 -3.67
C THR A 80 -0.48 19.11 -3.69
N THR A 81 -0.93 18.56 -2.55
CA THR A 81 -1.32 17.15 -2.42
C THR A 81 -2.84 16.96 -2.36
N GLN A 82 -3.61 18.05 -2.20
CA GLN A 82 -5.07 18.01 -2.02
C GLN A 82 -5.79 17.39 -3.23
N SER A 83 -5.32 17.68 -4.45
CA SER A 83 -5.82 17.05 -5.68
C SER A 83 -5.73 15.53 -5.62
N GLY A 84 -4.59 15.00 -5.17
CA GLY A 84 -4.38 13.56 -4.98
C GLY A 84 -5.34 12.97 -3.95
N PHE A 85 -5.58 13.65 -2.82
CA PHE A 85 -6.56 13.21 -1.82
C PHE A 85 -7.98 13.15 -2.40
N ILE A 86 -8.39 14.16 -3.17
CA ILE A 86 -9.72 14.23 -3.78
C ILE A 86 -9.89 13.10 -4.81
N PHE A 87 -8.91 12.95 -5.70
CA PHE A 87 -8.92 11.90 -6.71
C PHE A 87 -9.01 10.51 -6.08
N LEU A 88 -8.11 10.21 -5.13
CA LEU A 88 -8.05 8.89 -4.51
C LEU A 88 -9.36 8.57 -3.78
N LYS A 89 -9.93 9.51 -3.03
CA LYS A 89 -11.22 9.28 -2.36
C LYS A 89 -12.33 8.95 -3.37
N LYS A 90 -12.41 9.68 -4.49
CA LYS A 90 -13.39 9.41 -5.56
C LYS A 90 -13.15 8.04 -6.21
N TYR A 91 -11.91 7.74 -6.55
CA TYR A 91 -11.51 6.47 -7.17
C TYR A 91 -11.87 5.28 -6.27
N LEU A 92 -11.51 5.35 -4.99
CA LEU A 92 -11.74 4.27 -4.02
C LEU A 92 -13.22 4.10 -3.69
N THR A 93 -13.98 5.20 -3.63
CA THR A 93 -15.44 5.14 -3.45
C THR A 93 -16.11 4.46 -4.66
N SER A 94 -15.73 4.85 -5.87
CA SER A 94 -16.28 4.29 -7.12
C SER A 94 -15.95 2.80 -7.27
N ASN A 95 -14.78 2.38 -6.79
CA ASN A 95 -14.33 0.99 -6.78
C ASN A 95 -14.79 0.19 -5.54
N LYS A 96 -15.64 0.76 -4.67
CA LYS A 96 -16.15 0.13 -3.43
C LYS A 96 -15.05 -0.33 -2.46
N LEU A 97 -13.91 0.34 -2.48
CA LEU A 97 -12.77 0.07 -1.58
C LEU A 97 -12.78 0.97 -0.35
N TRP A 98 -13.48 2.10 -0.41
CA TRP A 98 -13.59 3.05 0.68
C TRP A 98 -14.42 2.49 1.84
N ASN A 99 -13.88 2.54 3.07
CA ASN A 99 -14.60 2.13 4.27
C ASN A 99 -14.94 3.34 5.13
N LYS A 100 -16.23 3.66 5.26
CA LYS A 100 -16.72 4.79 6.07
C LYS A 100 -16.67 4.55 7.59
N ASN A 101 -16.52 3.29 8.02
CA ASN A 101 -16.49 2.92 9.44
C ASN A 101 -15.06 2.82 9.99
N LYS A 102 -14.05 2.96 9.13
CA LYS A 102 -12.63 2.89 9.48
C LYS A 102 -11.90 4.12 8.98
N ASN A 103 -10.73 4.39 9.54
CA ASN A 103 -9.77 5.27 8.90
C ASN A 103 -9.29 4.59 7.61
N ASN A 104 -8.92 5.37 6.58
CA ASN A 104 -8.47 4.80 5.30
C ASN A 104 -7.01 5.14 5.09
N VAL A 105 -6.21 4.15 4.71
CA VAL A 105 -4.78 4.31 4.39
C VAL A 105 -4.57 3.78 2.98
N VAL A 106 -3.94 4.59 2.15
CA VAL A 106 -3.68 4.25 0.76
C VAL A 106 -2.19 4.36 0.50
N PHE A 107 -1.58 3.23 0.21
CA PHE A 107 -0.19 3.12 -0.17
C PHE A 107 -0.09 2.97 -1.69
N VAL A 108 0.49 3.97 -2.34
CA VAL A 108 0.64 4.04 -3.79
C VAL A 108 2.09 3.69 -4.14
N ILE A 109 2.29 2.76 -5.08
CA ILE A 109 3.62 2.35 -5.58
C ILE A 109 3.62 2.20 -7.10
N PHE A 110 4.78 2.31 -7.73
CA PHE A 110 4.97 1.90 -9.12
C PHE A 110 5.20 0.39 -9.21
N ASP A 111 4.58 -0.23 -10.20
CA ASP A 111 4.98 -1.56 -10.65
C ASP A 111 6.23 -1.48 -11.52
N LYS A 112 6.93 -2.62 -11.63
CA LYS A 112 8.13 -2.76 -12.48
C LYS A 112 7.83 -2.52 -13.96
N SER A 113 6.60 -2.74 -14.41
CA SER A 113 6.16 -2.39 -15.77
C SER A 113 6.30 -0.90 -16.07
N VAL A 114 6.04 -0.01 -15.11
CA VAL A 114 6.16 1.45 -15.30
C VAL A 114 7.62 1.89 -15.26
N GLY A 115 8.44 1.21 -14.46
CA GLY A 115 9.87 1.44 -14.36
C GLY A 115 10.44 0.87 -13.07
N ASN A 116 11.77 0.85 -12.95
CA ASN A 116 12.42 0.39 -11.74
C ASN A 116 12.30 1.45 -10.62
N CYS A 117 11.72 1.08 -9.47
CA CYS A 117 11.52 1.97 -8.32
C CYS A 117 12.10 1.34 -7.04
N GLN A 118 13.40 1.52 -6.80
CA GLN A 118 14.08 0.98 -5.62
C GLN A 118 13.46 1.48 -4.29
N SER A 119 12.96 2.71 -4.28
CA SER A 119 12.27 3.29 -3.12
C SER A 119 10.94 2.59 -2.86
N CYS A 120 10.24 2.10 -3.89
CA CYS A 120 8.99 1.36 -3.76
C CYS A 120 9.23 0.01 -3.07
N ASP A 121 10.30 -0.71 -3.46
CA ASP A 121 10.68 -1.98 -2.82
C ASP A 121 11.02 -1.76 -1.35
N THR A 122 11.85 -0.74 -1.06
CA THR A 122 12.21 -0.37 0.33
C THR A 122 10.96 -0.03 1.13
N ALA A 123 10.08 0.82 0.61
CA ALA A 123 8.86 1.24 1.31
C ALA A 123 7.90 0.08 1.55
N GLN A 124 7.72 -0.82 0.57
CA GLN A 124 6.87 -1.99 0.73
C GLN A 124 7.40 -2.94 1.82
N ASN A 125 8.71 -3.14 1.87
CA ASN A 125 9.35 -3.94 2.92
C ASN A 125 9.16 -3.28 4.28
N THR A 126 9.45 -1.99 4.43
CA THR A 126 9.25 -1.26 5.69
C THR A 126 7.80 -1.33 6.14
N PHE A 127 6.85 -1.06 5.24
CA PHE A 127 5.44 -1.11 5.58
C PHE A 127 5.03 -2.51 6.04
N SER A 128 5.47 -3.57 5.35
CA SER A 128 5.12 -4.95 5.74
C SER A 128 5.64 -5.33 7.14
N HIS A 129 6.79 -4.81 7.56
CA HIS A 129 7.42 -5.17 8.84
C HIS A 129 7.06 -4.24 10.01
N SER A 130 6.83 -2.96 9.74
CA SER A 130 6.67 -1.93 10.77
C SER A 130 5.44 -1.05 10.57
N ASN A 131 4.44 -1.51 9.81
CA ASN A 131 3.21 -0.77 9.57
C ASN A 131 2.57 -0.32 10.90
N PRO A 132 2.40 1.00 11.12
CA PRO A 132 1.80 1.51 12.34
C PRO A 132 0.27 1.41 12.36
N PHE A 133 -0.35 0.99 11.26
CA PHE A 133 -1.80 0.96 11.10
C PHE A 133 -2.40 -0.42 11.38
N SER A 134 -3.10 -0.56 12.50
CA SER A 134 -3.85 -1.77 12.82
C SER A 134 -4.99 -2.01 11.83
N SER A 135 -5.14 -3.24 11.32
CA SER A 135 -6.26 -3.62 10.43
C SER A 135 -7.62 -3.56 11.13
N ALA A 136 -7.66 -3.54 12.47
CA ALA A 136 -8.89 -3.32 13.23
C ALA A 136 -9.48 -1.92 12.98
N ASP A 137 -8.63 -0.89 13.03
CA ASP A 137 -9.03 0.52 12.97
C ASP A 137 -8.88 1.14 11.58
N TYR A 138 -8.01 0.56 10.75
CA TYR A 138 -7.66 1.07 9.44
C TYR A 138 -8.04 0.11 8.32
N ASN A 139 -8.54 0.68 7.24
CA ASN A 139 -8.69 0.04 5.94
C ASN A 139 -7.42 0.28 5.13
N LEU A 140 -6.63 -0.78 4.92
CA LEU A 140 -5.31 -0.71 4.29
C LEU A 140 -5.40 -1.08 2.81
N ILE A 141 -5.24 -0.09 1.94
CA ILE A 141 -5.35 -0.23 0.50
C ILE A 141 -3.99 0.00 -0.14
N LYS A 142 -3.59 -0.89 -1.04
CA LYS A 142 -2.44 -0.70 -1.92
C LYS A 142 -2.91 -0.42 -3.34
N LEU A 143 -2.46 0.70 -3.89
CA LEU A 143 -2.62 1.02 -5.31
C LEU A 143 -1.29 0.82 -6.02
N VAL A 144 -1.33 0.01 -7.07
CA VAL A 144 -0.16 -0.33 -7.88
C VAL A 144 -0.32 0.34 -9.23
N ILE A 145 0.55 1.30 -9.53
CA ILE A 145 0.53 2.00 -10.80
C ILE A 145 1.17 1.08 -11.85
N VAL A 146 0.42 0.78 -12.91
CA VAL A 146 0.79 -0.17 -13.97
C VAL A 146 0.72 0.52 -15.35
N GLN A 147 1.46 0.00 -16.33
CA GLN A 147 1.33 0.45 -17.73
C GLN A 147 -0.02 0.08 -18.34
#